data_AF-A0AAU9IFQ8-F1
#
_entry.id   AF-A0AAU9IFQ8-F1
#
_cell.length_a   1.000
_cell.length_b   1.000
_cell.length_c   1.000
_cell.angle_alpha   90.00
_cell.angle_beta   90.00
_cell.angle_gamma   90.00
#
_symmetry.space_group_name_H-M   'P 1'
#
loop_
_entity.id
_entity.type
_entity.pdbx_description
1 polymer ?
#
loop_
_entity_poly.entity_id
_entity_poly.type
_entity_poly.pdbx_seq_one_letter_code
_entity_poly.pdbx_strand_id
1 'polypeptide(L)'
;MSIYMKILLNYLQLITPISAFKLNWSSEVLALFEFQSNTDYIQPQIYSVQCLLQKYSSQQSTYFETLFITALIPFVLIILLIIFWMILKLVKSSFPTFWDDFISTCIILLFLLHSSIVKKMFASMNCTEINNGEYWLEEDLDIKCWNYEHYFYVMTISLPTIIIWGIILPTVCLIALIRDKENLKSINIRVRYGFIFNGYKESKFYWEFIILYSKIVLICCSIFYQRISLKLQAVSATILYTIYFRLQYSNNPYSENDLNRTELRSKFACLFTIYCGLFYLMGSLNEGVSYFLFSLIALINLYFLCFMCFCIAKTIFNKK
;
A
#
# COMPACT_ATOMS: atom_id res chain seq x y z
N MET A 1 -0.95 15.98 -13.41
CA MET A 1 0.09 15.80 -12.38
C MET A 1 -0.40 14.99 -11.19
N SER A 2 -1.34 15.47 -10.36
CA SER A 2 -1.79 14.75 -9.14
C SER A 2 -2.28 13.32 -9.40
N ILE A 3 -3.01 13.08 -10.49
CA ILE A 3 -3.49 11.71 -10.84
C ILE A 3 -2.33 10.79 -11.24
N TYR A 4 -1.33 11.28 -11.99
CA TYR A 4 -0.14 10.49 -12.31
C TYR A 4 0.67 10.13 -11.05
N MET A 5 0.77 11.04 -10.08
CA MET A 5 1.40 10.74 -8.79
C MET A 5 0.65 9.66 -8.03
N LYS A 6 -0.69 9.66 -8.05
CA LYS A 6 -1.49 8.57 -7.46
C LYS A 6 -1.24 7.22 -8.14
N ILE A 7 -1.18 7.19 -9.47
CA ILE A 7 -0.86 5.97 -10.22
C ILE A 7 0.52 5.45 -9.83
N LEU A 8 1.52 6.35 -9.71
CA LEU A 8 2.85 6.00 -9.26
C LEU A 8 2.85 5.45 -7.82
N LEU A 9 2.15 6.10 -6.89
CA LEU A 9 2.02 5.62 -5.52
C LEU A 9 1.33 4.27 -5.45
N ASN A 10 0.26 4.06 -6.22
CA ASN A 10 -0.44 2.79 -6.31
C ASN A 10 0.46 1.67 -6.87
N TYR A 11 1.31 1.98 -7.85
CA TYR A 11 2.33 1.04 -8.35
C TYR A 11 3.32 0.66 -7.25
N LEU A 12 3.90 1.65 -6.56
CA LEU A 12 4.91 1.43 -5.52
C LEU A 12 4.33 0.62 -4.35
N GLN A 13 3.13 0.98 -3.88
CA GLN A 13 2.43 0.25 -2.83
C GLN A 13 2.04 -1.20 -3.23
N LEU A 14 1.99 -1.52 -4.52
CA LEU A 14 1.71 -2.86 -5.02
C LEU A 14 2.98 -3.69 -5.26
N ILE A 15 4.10 -3.08 -5.64
CA ILE A 15 5.35 -3.82 -5.91
C ILE A 15 6.04 -4.26 -4.60
N THR A 16 5.95 -3.47 -3.53
CA THR A 16 6.62 -3.80 -2.26
C THR A 16 6.05 -5.04 -1.56
N PRO A 17 4.73 -5.30 -1.53
CA PRO A 17 4.22 -6.59 -1.05
C PRO A 17 4.62 -7.77 -1.92
N ILE A 18 4.82 -7.57 -3.24
CA ILE A 18 5.26 -8.63 -4.16
C ILE A 18 6.68 -9.07 -3.83
N SER A 19 7.58 -8.13 -3.51
CA SER A 19 8.96 -8.46 -3.13
C SER A 19 9.04 -9.25 -1.82
N ALA A 20 8.07 -9.07 -0.92
CA ALA A 20 7.98 -9.81 0.33
C ALA A 20 7.53 -11.28 0.14
N PHE A 21 7.05 -11.68 -1.04
CA PHE A 21 6.78 -13.09 -1.30
C PHE A 21 8.09 -13.89 -1.34
N LYS A 22 8.13 -15.05 -0.66
CA LYS A 22 9.29 -15.95 -0.63
C LYS A 22 9.43 -16.73 -1.95
N LEU A 23 9.62 -16.03 -3.05
CA LEU A 23 9.73 -16.64 -4.39
C LEU A 23 11.16 -17.08 -4.72
N ASN A 24 12.08 -17.15 -3.74
CA ASN A 24 13.52 -17.41 -3.97
C ASN A 24 14.12 -16.45 -5.01
N TRP A 25 13.82 -15.16 -4.86
CA TRP A 25 14.36 -14.10 -5.71
C TRP A 25 15.89 -14.15 -5.74
N SER A 26 16.48 -13.83 -6.89
CA SER A 26 17.93 -13.63 -6.97
C SER A 26 18.34 -12.36 -6.22
N SER A 27 19.61 -12.29 -5.80
CA SER A 27 20.20 -11.13 -5.11
C SER A 27 19.98 -9.82 -5.87
N GLU A 28 20.03 -9.87 -7.20
CA GLU A 28 19.87 -8.71 -8.05
C GLU A 28 18.43 -8.20 -8.05
N VAL A 29 17.45 -9.12 -8.03
CA VAL A 29 16.02 -8.76 -7.92
C VAL A 29 15.73 -8.13 -6.56
N LEU A 30 16.30 -8.65 -5.47
CA LEU A 30 16.13 -8.08 -4.14
C LEU A 30 16.70 -6.66 -4.05
N ALA A 31 17.86 -6.39 -4.65
CA ALA A 31 18.44 -5.04 -4.70
C ALA A 31 17.54 -4.03 -5.44
N LEU A 32 16.87 -4.45 -6.53
CA LEU A 32 15.87 -3.61 -7.21
C LEU A 32 14.68 -3.32 -6.30
N PHE A 33 14.22 -4.32 -5.55
CA PHE A 33 13.10 -4.15 -4.63
C PHE A 33 13.44 -3.29 -3.43
N GLU A 34 14.67 -3.33 -2.91
CA GLU A 34 15.12 -2.45 -1.82
C GLU A 34 15.07 -0.97 -2.22
N PHE A 35 15.48 -0.65 -3.46
CA PHE A 35 15.35 0.71 -3.99
C PHE A 35 13.88 1.15 -4.05
N GLN A 36 12.97 0.24 -4.37
CA GLN A 36 11.53 0.50 -4.46
C GLN A 36 10.85 0.54 -3.09
N SER A 37 11.27 -0.28 -2.11
CA SER A 37 10.68 -0.34 -0.77
C SER A 37 10.94 0.92 0.06
N ASN A 38 11.99 1.69 -0.26
CA ASN A 38 12.25 2.99 0.35
C ASN A 38 11.19 4.05 0.04
N THR A 39 10.25 3.77 -0.87
CA THR A 39 9.16 4.68 -1.23
C THR A 39 7.88 4.49 -0.41
N ASP A 40 7.76 3.39 0.35
CA ASP A 40 6.72 3.24 1.37
C ASP A 40 7.08 4.19 2.51
N TYR A 41 6.54 5.42 2.53
CA TYR A 41 6.94 6.51 3.43
C TYR A 41 7.10 6.12 4.91
N ILE A 42 6.31 5.14 5.39
CA ILE A 42 6.32 4.70 6.79
C ILE A 42 7.43 3.67 7.08
N GLN A 43 7.78 2.80 6.13
CA GLN A 43 8.61 1.62 6.40
C GLN A 43 10.06 1.98 6.82
N PRO A 44 10.78 2.89 6.14
CA PRO A 44 12.11 3.36 6.56
C PRO A 44 12.11 4.10 7.91
N GLN A 45 11.01 4.79 8.22
CA GLN A 45 10.85 5.55 9.46
C GLN A 45 10.59 4.62 10.65
N ILE A 46 9.87 3.51 10.43
CA ILE A 46 9.71 2.47 11.45
C ILE A 46 11.06 1.85 11.82
N TYR A 47 11.90 1.52 10.83
CA TYR A 47 13.21 0.91 11.12
C TYR A 47 14.15 1.85 11.89
N SER A 48 14.13 3.16 11.60
CA SER A 48 14.94 4.13 12.36
C SER A 48 14.44 4.30 13.79
N VAL A 49 13.12 4.29 14.00
CA VAL A 49 12.51 4.31 15.35
C VAL A 49 12.84 3.02 16.12
N GLN A 50 12.78 1.85 15.48
CA GLN A 50 13.18 0.58 16.09
C GLN A 50 14.64 0.59 16.55
N CYS A 51 15.56 1.11 15.73
CA CYS A 51 16.97 1.26 16.09
C CYS A 51 17.16 2.20 17.29
N LEU A 52 16.41 3.31 17.36
CA LEU A 52 16.44 4.21 18.50
C LEU A 52 15.87 3.54 19.77
N LEU A 53 14.73 2.87 19.68
CA LEU A 53 14.10 2.20 20.82
C LEU A 53 14.96 1.06 21.36
N GLN A 54 15.59 0.26 20.49
CA GLN A 54 16.51 -0.80 20.89
C GLN A 54 17.68 -0.31 21.74
N LYS A 55 18.08 0.95 21.59
CA LYS A 55 19.11 1.58 22.42
C LYS A 55 18.63 1.90 23.84
N TYR A 56 17.32 2.06 24.04
CA TYR A 56 16.71 2.44 25.32
C TYR A 56 16.02 1.28 26.05
N SER A 57 15.45 0.30 25.34
CA SER A 57 14.74 -0.84 25.92
C SER A 57 15.67 -2.03 26.12
N SER A 58 15.85 -2.50 27.36
CA SER A 58 16.78 -3.57 27.70
C SER A 58 16.15 -4.96 27.95
N GLN A 59 14.81 -5.10 27.90
CA GLN A 59 14.16 -6.38 28.24
C GLN A 59 12.93 -6.80 27.42
N GLN A 60 12.32 -5.93 26.60
CA GLN A 60 11.14 -6.28 25.80
C GLN A 60 11.44 -6.17 24.30
N SER A 61 10.88 -7.06 23.48
CA SER A 61 11.04 -7.00 22.02
C SER A 61 10.44 -5.68 21.50
N THR A 62 11.29 -4.80 20.96
CA THR A 62 10.96 -3.48 20.38
C THR A 62 9.87 -3.54 19.31
N TYR A 63 9.59 -4.73 18.81
CA TYR A 63 8.51 -5.04 17.89
C TYR A 63 7.12 -4.63 18.38
N PHE A 64 6.75 -4.99 19.62
CA PHE A 64 5.39 -4.73 20.12
C PHE A 64 5.14 -3.23 20.35
N GLU A 65 6.15 -2.50 20.81
CA GLU A 65 6.11 -1.04 20.90
C GLU A 65 5.91 -0.42 19.52
N THR A 66 6.58 -0.96 18.50
CA THR A 66 6.43 -0.50 17.11
C THR A 66 5.00 -0.71 16.59
N LEU A 67 4.34 -1.83 16.93
CA LEU A 67 2.93 -2.05 16.57
C LEU A 67 2.02 -1.01 17.21
N PHE A 68 2.21 -0.74 18.51
CA PHE A 68 1.44 0.27 19.23
C PHE A 68 1.65 1.67 18.63
N ILE A 69 2.91 2.06 18.38
CA ILE A 69 3.24 3.34 17.73
C ILE A 69 2.58 3.42 16.36
N THR A 70 2.67 2.38 15.54
CA THR A 70 2.08 2.35 14.20
C THR A 70 0.56 2.50 14.24
N ALA A 71 -0.12 1.91 15.23
CA ALA A 71 -1.55 2.09 15.44
C ALA A 71 -1.91 3.52 15.89
N LEU A 72 -1.03 4.21 16.62
CA LEU A 72 -1.24 5.58 17.10
C LEU A 72 -0.91 6.68 16.07
N ILE A 73 -0.01 6.42 15.11
CA ILE A 73 0.45 7.40 14.10
C ILE A 73 -0.72 8.16 13.44
N PRO A 74 -1.81 7.51 12.97
CA PRO A 74 -2.94 8.22 12.39
C PRO A 74 -3.56 9.28 13.30
N PHE A 75 -3.74 8.94 14.58
CA PHE A 75 -4.37 9.83 15.55
C PHE A 75 -3.48 11.02 15.86
N VAL A 76 -2.18 10.79 16.01
CA VAL A 76 -1.18 11.86 16.19
C VAL A 76 -1.18 12.80 15.00
N LEU A 77 -1.18 12.27 13.77
CA LEU A 77 -1.20 13.09 12.56
C LEU A 77 -2.50 13.89 12.40
N ILE A 78 -3.65 13.32 12.77
CA ILE A 78 -4.93 14.06 12.80
C ILE A 78 -4.87 15.21 13.81
N ILE A 79 -4.32 14.98 15.01
CA ILE A 79 -4.15 16.03 16.02
C ILE A 79 -3.25 17.15 15.49
N LEU A 80 -2.12 16.81 14.86
CA LEU A 80 -1.22 17.78 14.24
C LEU A 80 -1.89 18.57 13.12
N LEU A 81 -2.73 17.92 12.29
CA LEU A 81 -3.54 18.60 11.28
C LEU A 81 -4.54 19.56 11.92
N ILE A 82 -5.22 19.15 12.99
CA ILE A 82 -6.15 20.02 13.72
C ILE A 82 -5.41 21.26 14.24
N ILE A 83 -4.24 21.09 14.88
CA ILE A 83 -3.41 22.20 15.36
C ILE A 83 -2.99 23.12 14.22
N PHE A 84 -2.48 22.55 13.12
CA PHE A 84 -2.06 23.30 11.94
C PHE A 84 -3.19 24.16 11.37
N TRP A 85 -4.38 23.56 11.17
CA TRP A 85 -5.54 24.27 10.65
C TRP A 85 -6.07 25.31 11.65
N MET A 86 -6.05 25.04 12.95
CA MET A 86 -6.40 26.04 13.97
C MET A 86 -5.47 27.25 13.93
N ILE A 87 -4.16 27.06 13.81
CA ILE A 87 -3.18 28.15 13.69
C ILE A 87 -3.45 28.98 12.44
N LEU A 88 -3.69 28.33 11.28
CA LEU A 88 -4.01 29.04 10.05
C LEU A 88 -5.28 29.90 10.17
N LYS A 89 -6.30 29.38 10.87
CA LYS A 89 -7.54 30.12 11.15
C LYS A 89 -7.29 31.35 12.01
N LEU A 90 -6.33 31.30 12.95
CA LEU A 90 -5.95 32.48 13.75
C LEU A 90 -5.18 33.52 12.92
N VAL A 91 -4.42 33.08 11.90
CA VAL A 91 -3.57 33.97 11.09
C VAL A 91 -4.32 34.66 9.95
N LYS A 92 -5.36 34.04 9.34
CA LYS A 92 -6.15 34.70 8.28
C LYS A 92 -7.58 35.01 8.70
N SER A 93 -8.00 36.25 8.43
CA SER A 93 -9.31 36.83 8.78
C SER A 93 -10.51 36.19 8.05
N SER A 94 -10.32 35.62 6.86
CA SER A 94 -11.41 34.95 6.11
C SER A 94 -10.91 33.67 5.42
N PHE A 95 -11.53 32.54 5.77
CA PHE A 95 -11.31 31.22 5.15
C PHE A 95 -12.67 30.59 4.79
N PRO A 96 -13.22 30.88 3.60
CA PRO A 96 -14.56 30.42 3.21
C PRO A 96 -14.69 28.89 3.07
N THR A 97 -13.59 28.17 2.78
CA THR A 97 -13.56 26.71 2.57
C THR A 97 -12.84 25.94 3.69
N PHE A 98 -12.67 26.55 4.88
CA PHE A 98 -11.89 25.98 5.99
C PHE A 98 -12.15 24.49 6.26
N TRP A 99 -13.42 24.13 6.50
CA TRP A 99 -13.80 22.75 6.81
C TRP A 99 -13.59 21.80 5.62
N ASP A 100 -13.78 22.30 4.41
CA ASP A 100 -13.68 21.51 3.19
C ASP A 100 -12.22 21.12 2.92
N ASP A 101 -11.32 22.09 3.08
CA ASP A 101 -9.89 21.88 2.93
C ASP A 101 -9.31 21.03 4.07
N PHE A 102 -9.76 21.23 5.32
CA PHE A 102 -9.40 20.38 6.46
C PHE A 102 -9.79 18.91 6.20
N ILE A 103 -11.05 18.66 5.82
CA ILE A 103 -11.54 17.31 5.50
C ILE A 103 -10.72 16.70 4.35
N SER A 104 -10.44 17.49 3.30
CA SER A 104 -9.63 17.04 2.16
C SER A 104 -8.23 16.61 2.58
N THR A 105 -7.53 17.41 3.39
CA THR A 105 -6.19 17.05 3.90
C THR A 105 -6.22 15.80 4.79
N CYS A 106 -7.24 15.64 5.63
CA CYS A 106 -7.43 14.42 6.40
C CYS A 106 -7.59 13.23 5.47
N ILE A 107 -8.52 13.26 4.50
CA ILE A 107 -8.73 12.16 3.56
C ILE A 107 -7.45 11.77 2.81
N ILE A 108 -6.70 12.76 2.31
CA ILE A 108 -5.42 12.50 1.64
C ILE A 108 -4.47 11.73 2.57
N LEU A 109 -4.28 12.21 3.80
CA LEU A 109 -3.39 11.60 4.77
C LEU A 109 -3.86 10.18 5.15
N LEU A 110 -5.16 10.00 5.40
CA LEU A 110 -5.77 8.70 5.72
C LEU A 110 -5.50 7.68 4.60
N PHE A 111 -5.72 8.05 3.34
CA PHE A 111 -5.51 7.16 2.18
C PHE A 111 -4.03 6.86 1.92
N LEU A 112 -3.13 7.81 2.16
CA LEU A 112 -1.69 7.61 1.97
C LEU A 112 -1.11 6.63 2.99
N LEU A 113 -1.57 6.69 4.25
CA LEU A 113 -1.08 5.83 5.33
C LEU A 113 -1.80 4.48 5.41
N HIS A 114 -2.96 4.37 4.76
CA HIS A 114 -3.83 3.18 4.78
C HIS A 114 -3.08 1.89 4.52
N SER A 115 -2.47 1.76 3.33
CA SER A 115 -1.85 0.51 2.90
C SER A 115 -0.68 0.10 3.79
N SER A 116 0.12 1.06 4.23
CA SER A 116 1.32 0.81 5.04
C SER A 116 0.96 0.33 6.45
N ILE A 117 -0.04 0.93 7.10
CA ILE A 117 -0.52 0.51 8.42
C ILE A 117 -1.15 -0.88 8.33
N VAL A 118 -2.07 -1.09 7.37
CA VAL A 118 -2.73 -2.38 7.21
C VAL A 118 -1.70 -3.48 6.93
N LYS A 119 -0.73 -3.24 6.04
CA LYS A 119 0.38 -4.15 5.76
C LYS A 119 1.16 -4.51 7.03
N LYS A 120 1.56 -3.53 7.85
CA LYS A 120 2.30 -3.78 9.10
C LYS A 120 1.48 -4.61 10.11
N MET A 121 0.20 -4.28 10.28
CA MET A 121 -0.67 -5.02 11.20
C MET A 121 -0.87 -6.47 10.73
N PHE A 122 -1.04 -6.68 9.44
CA PHE A 122 -1.11 -8.03 8.86
C PHE A 122 0.22 -8.77 8.98
N ALA A 123 1.36 -8.09 8.78
CA ALA A 123 2.69 -8.69 8.91
C ALA A 123 2.97 -9.23 10.32
N SER A 124 2.37 -8.64 11.36
CA SER A 124 2.41 -9.20 12.73
C SER A 124 1.76 -10.58 12.87
N MET A 125 0.99 -11.02 11.88
CA MET A 125 0.37 -12.36 11.83
C MET A 125 1.12 -13.32 10.88
N ASN A 126 2.21 -12.87 10.26
CA ASN A 126 3.00 -13.65 9.31
C ASN A 126 4.01 -14.52 10.05
N CYS A 127 3.63 -15.76 10.35
CA CYS A 127 4.46 -16.70 11.08
C CYS A 127 4.99 -17.79 10.16
N THR A 128 6.25 -18.15 10.31
CA THR A 128 6.93 -19.24 9.60
C THR A 128 7.29 -20.35 10.58
N GLU A 129 7.25 -21.59 10.10
CA GLU A 129 7.72 -22.74 10.87
C GLU A 129 9.25 -22.86 10.72
N ILE A 130 9.96 -23.01 11.83
CA ILE A 130 11.43 -23.18 11.84
C ILE A 130 11.82 -24.55 12.38
N ASN A 131 11.25 -24.95 13.53
CA ASN A 131 11.57 -26.21 14.21
C ASN A 131 10.30 -27.01 14.48
N ASN A 132 10.06 -28.10 13.73
CA ASN A 132 9.04 -29.13 13.96
C ASN A 132 7.85 -28.70 14.85
N GLY A 133 6.95 -27.85 14.31
CA GLY A 133 5.75 -27.36 14.98
C GLY A 133 5.88 -26.02 15.73
N GLU A 134 7.07 -25.42 15.79
CA GLU A 134 7.28 -24.08 16.34
C GLU A 134 7.20 -23.00 15.26
N TYR A 135 6.27 -22.07 15.47
CA TYR A 135 6.06 -20.92 14.61
C TYR A 135 6.71 -19.68 15.20
N TRP A 136 7.46 -18.97 14.37
CA TRP A 136 8.18 -17.75 14.72
C TRP A 136 7.77 -16.63 13.76
N LEU A 137 7.78 -15.39 14.25
CA LEU A 137 7.34 -14.24 13.47
C LEU A 137 8.37 -13.91 12.38
N GLU A 138 7.92 -13.74 11.13
CA GLU A 138 8.82 -13.52 10.00
C GLU A 138 9.61 -12.21 10.10
N GLU A 139 8.98 -11.14 10.60
CA GLU A 139 9.62 -9.83 10.74
C GLU A 139 10.64 -9.78 11.88
N ASP A 140 10.52 -10.68 12.86
CA ASP A 140 11.39 -10.75 14.04
C ASP A 140 11.42 -12.19 14.57
N LEU A 141 12.47 -12.92 14.17
CA LEU A 141 12.64 -14.33 14.49
C LEU A 141 12.88 -14.60 15.98
N ASP A 142 13.04 -13.58 16.82
CA ASP A 142 13.13 -13.74 18.27
C ASP A 142 11.75 -13.90 18.93
N ILE A 143 10.66 -13.64 18.19
CA ILE A 143 9.29 -13.69 18.71
C ILE A 143 8.61 -14.99 18.32
N LYS A 144 8.31 -15.81 19.32
CA LYS A 144 7.51 -17.03 19.16
C LYS A 144 6.04 -16.69 18.92
N CYS A 145 5.50 -17.12 17.79
CA CYS A 145 4.11 -16.92 17.44
C CYS A 145 3.17 -17.73 18.35
N TRP A 146 1.99 -17.18 18.59
CA TRP A 146 0.91 -17.77 19.42
C TRP A 146 1.27 -17.98 20.88
N ASN A 147 2.42 -17.47 21.34
CA ASN A 147 2.66 -17.29 22.76
C ASN A 147 1.66 -16.26 23.35
N TYR A 148 1.45 -16.28 24.66
CA TYR A 148 0.51 -15.39 25.35
C TYR A 148 0.71 -13.92 24.97
N GLU A 149 1.96 -13.43 24.98
CA GLU A 149 2.28 -12.03 24.64
C GLU A 149 1.94 -11.71 23.18
N HIS A 150 2.46 -12.51 22.24
CA HIS A 150 2.17 -12.33 20.81
C HIS A 150 0.67 -12.37 20.51
N TYR A 151 -0.04 -13.36 21.06
CA TYR A 151 -1.48 -13.50 20.89
C TYR A 151 -2.24 -12.29 21.45
N PHE A 152 -1.85 -11.81 22.63
CA PHE A 152 -2.46 -10.63 23.25
C PHE A 152 -2.32 -9.39 22.35
N TYR A 153 -1.12 -9.09 21.86
CA TYR A 153 -0.87 -7.94 20.99
C TYR A 153 -1.60 -8.05 19.64
N VAL A 154 -1.63 -9.23 19.04
CA VAL A 154 -2.36 -9.47 17.79
C VAL A 154 -3.87 -9.22 17.99
N MET A 155 -4.45 -9.69 19.08
CA MET A 155 -5.89 -9.56 19.34
C MET A 155 -6.31 -8.17 19.82
N THR A 156 -5.46 -7.46 20.55
CA THR A 156 -5.79 -6.15 21.14
C THR A 156 -5.35 -4.96 20.29
N ILE A 157 -4.29 -5.11 19.49
CA ILE A 157 -3.74 -4.02 18.66
C ILE A 157 -3.95 -4.32 17.18
N SER A 158 -3.36 -5.40 16.67
CA SER A 158 -3.29 -5.62 15.21
C SER A 158 -4.67 -5.84 14.59
N LEU A 159 -5.47 -6.75 15.15
CA LEU A 159 -6.79 -7.09 14.60
C LEU A 159 -7.79 -5.91 14.69
N PRO A 160 -7.94 -5.20 15.83
CA PRO A 160 -8.80 -4.01 15.89
C PRO A 160 -8.34 -2.91 14.93
N THR A 161 -7.03 -2.70 14.80
CA THR A 161 -6.49 -1.70 13.86
C THR A 161 -6.82 -2.06 12.41
N ILE A 162 -6.68 -3.33 12.00
CA ILE A 162 -7.08 -3.79 10.67
C ILE A 162 -8.58 -3.58 10.42
N ILE A 163 -9.43 -3.87 11.40
CA ILE A 163 -10.88 -3.71 11.24
C ILE A 163 -11.25 -2.23 11.10
N ILE A 164 -10.79 -1.39 12.04
CA ILE A 164 -11.13 0.04 12.09
C ILE A 164 -10.52 0.78 10.89
N TRP A 165 -9.22 0.60 10.67
CA TRP A 165 -8.46 1.34 9.67
C TRP A 165 -8.54 0.73 8.29
N GLY A 166 -8.50 -0.60 8.20
CA GLY A 166 -8.56 -1.34 6.95
C GLY A 166 -9.95 -1.35 6.33
N ILE A 167 -11.00 -1.53 7.13
CA ILE A 167 -12.36 -1.81 6.62
C ILE A 167 -13.33 -0.67 6.95
N ILE A 168 -13.50 -0.33 8.23
CA ILE A 168 -14.56 0.60 8.67
C ILE A 168 -14.33 1.98 8.06
N LEU A 169 -13.13 2.54 8.19
CA LEU A 169 -12.84 3.90 7.73
C LEU A 169 -13.05 4.08 6.20
N PRO A 170 -12.49 3.23 5.31
CA PRO A 170 -12.79 3.30 3.88
C PRO A 170 -14.27 3.09 3.56
N THR A 171 -14.96 2.21 4.28
CA THR A 171 -16.40 1.97 4.09
C THR A 171 -17.23 3.20 4.43
N VAL A 172 -16.93 3.86 5.56
CA VAL A 172 -17.62 5.10 5.98
C VAL A 172 -17.40 6.20 4.95
N CYS A 173 -16.17 6.38 4.47
CA CYS A 173 -15.85 7.33 3.40
C CYS A 173 -16.60 7.02 2.09
N LEU A 174 -16.72 5.74 1.72
CA LEU A 174 -17.47 5.32 0.53
C LEU A 174 -18.96 5.62 0.70
N ILE A 175 -19.55 5.31 1.86
CA ILE A 175 -20.97 5.59 2.15
C ILE A 175 -21.24 7.09 2.10
N ALA A 176 -20.37 7.92 2.69
CA ALA A 176 -20.47 9.38 2.62
C ALA A 176 -20.46 9.87 1.17
N LEU A 177 -19.54 9.35 0.34
CA LEU A 177 -19.44 9.72 -1.07
C LEU A 177 -20.65 9.25 -1.91
N ILE A 178 -21.22 8.08 -1.60
CA ILE A 178 -22.43 7.58 -2.27
C ILE A 178 -23.65 8.43 -1.92
N ARG A 179 -23.78 8.87 -0.66
CA ARG A 179 -24.87 9.77 -0.24
C ARG A 179 -24.84 11.10 -0.98
N ASP A 180 -23.64 11.63 -1.21
CA ASP A 180 -23.42 12.89 -1.89
C ASP A 180 -23.31 12.77 -3.44
N LYS A 181 -23.62 11.59 -4.00
CA LYS A 181 -23.41 11.28 -5.43
C LYS A 181 -24.09 12.27 -6.38
N GLU A 182 -25.29 12.74 -6.06
CA GLU A 182 -26.04 13.67 -6.92
C GLU A 182 -25.37 15.05 -6.99
N ASN A 183 -24.58 15.40 -5.97
CA ASN A 183 -23.93 16.69 -5.83
C ASN A 183 -22.42 16.64 -6.14
N LEU A 184 -21.93 15.57 -6.81
CA LEU A 184 -20.49 15.40 -7.14
C LEU A 184 -19.90 16.55 -7.96
N LYS A 185 -20.73 17.32 -8.67
CA LYS A 185 -20.31 18.51 -9.45
C LYS A 185 -20.16 19.78 -8.61
N SER A 186 -20.75 19.80 -7.41
CA SER A 186 -20.68 20.98 -6.53
C SER A 186 -19.24 21.27 -6.10
N ILE A 187 -18.90 22.55 -5.96
CA ILE A 187 -17.55 22.98 -5.62
C ILE A 187 -17.10 22.42 -4.26
N ASN A 188 -17.98 22.44 -3.25
CA ASN A 188 -17.68 21.94 -1.91
C ASN A 188 -17.33 20.44 -1.90
N ILE A 189 -18.09 19.61 -2.62
CA ILE A 189 -17.81 18.16 -2.70
C ILE A 189 -16.52 17.89 -3.46
N ARG A 190 -16.23 18.66 -4.51
CA ARG A 190 -14.96 18.55 -5.25
C ARG A 190 -13.76 18.98 -4.43
N VAL A 191 -13.89 19.96 -3.53
CA VAL A 191 -12.82 20.33 -2.60
C VAL A 191 -12.61 19.24 -1.55
N ARG A 192 -13.69 18.79 -0.89
CA ARG A 192 -13.65 17.76 0.17
C ARG A 192 -13.15 16.40 -0.32
N TYR A 193 -13.80 15.86 -1.35
CA TYR A 193 -13.61 14.47 -1.80
C TYR A 193 -12.85 14.36 -3.13
N GLY A 194 -12.36 15.48 -3.67
CA GLY A 194 -11.67 15.51 -4.95
C GLY A 194 -10.46 14.59 -5.00
N PHE A 195 -9.78 14.35 -3.88
CA PHE A 195 -8.72 13.33 -3.86
C PHE A 195 -9.24 11.92 -4.20
N ILE A 196 -10.47 11.57 -3.86
CA ILE A 196 -10.98 10.21 -4.10
C ILE A 196 -11.40 10.05 -5.56
N PHE A 197 -12.19 10.99 -6.09
CA PHE A 197 -12.84 10.79 -7.39
C PHE A 197 -12.28 11.63 -8.55
N ASN A 198 -11.44 12.64 -8.31
CA ASN A 198 -10.92 13.47 -9.42
C ASN A 198 -10.08 12.63 -10.38
N GLY A 199 -10.45 12.69 -11.66
CA GLY A 199 -9.82 11.93 -12.73
C GLY A 199 -10.59 10.69 -13.15
N TYR A 200 -11.54 10.23 -12.35
CA TYR A 200 -12.44 9.12 -12.68
C TYR A 200 -13.69 9.61 -13.39
N LYS A 201 -14.30 8.71 -14.17
CA LYS A 201 -15.61 8.92 -14.78
C LYS A 201 -16.66 9.06 -13.68
N GLU A 202 -17.69 9.88 -13.90
CA GLU A 202 -18.80 10.05 -12.94
C GLU A 202 -19.48 8.72 -12.60
N SER A 203 -19.56 7.78 -13.55
CA SER A 203 -20.09 6.43 -13.34
C SER A 203 -19.17 5.50 -12.52
N LYS A 204 -17.91 5.90 -12.28
CA LYS A 204 -16.85 5.11 -11.63
C LYS A 204 -16.19 5.89 -10.47
N PHE A 205 -16.90 6.82 -9.84
CA PHE A 205 -16.39 7.65 -8.74
C PHE A 205 -15.87 6.86 -7.53
N TYR A 206 -16.35 5.62 -7.33
CA TYR A 206 -15.97 4.72 -6.24
C TYR A 206 -14.70 3.90 -6.53
N TRP A 207 -14.05 4.09 -7.68
CA TRP A 207 -12.97 3.21 -8.14
C TRP A 207 -11.77 3.17 -7.19
N GLU A 208 -11.43 4.29 -6.54
CA GLU A 208 -10.33 4.36 -5.58
C GLU A 208 -10.51 3.35 -4.43
N PHE A 209 -11.75 3.09 -4.00
CA PHE A 209 -12.05 2.09 -2.98
C PHE A 209 -11.83 0.66 -3.48
N ILE A 210 -12.09 0.38 -4.76
CA ILE A 210 -11.76 -0.93 -5.36
C ILE A 210 -10.25 -1.16 -5.32
N ILE A 211 -9.45 -0.12 -5.65
CA ILE A 211 -7.99 -0.19 -5.56
C ILE A 211 -7.57 -0.50 -4.13
N LEU A 212 -8.13 0.23 -3.16
CA LEU A 212 -7.82 0.07 -1.74
C LEU A 212 -8.16 -1.35 -1.22
N TYR A 213 -9.39 -1.84 -1.45
CA TYR A 213 -9.79 -3.17 -0.99
C TYR A 213 -9.01 -4.28 -1.68
N SER A 214 -8.64 -4.13 -2.96
CA SER A 214 -7.81 -5.12 -3.64
C SER A 214 -6.46 -5.33 -2.97
N LYS A 215 -5.83 -4.26 -2.46
CA LYS A 215 -4.58 -4.34 -1.69
C LYS A 215 -4.77 -5.13 -0.40
N ILE A 216 -5.86 -4.89 0.34
CA ILE A 216 -6.16 -5.63 1.58
C ILE A 216 -6.33 -7.12 1.30
N VAL A 217 -7.10 -7.47 0.27
CA VAL A 217 -7.32 -8.88 -0.12
C VAL A 217 -5.99 -9.55 -0.48
N LEU A 218 -5.13 -8.86 -1.22
CA LEU A 218 -3.81 -9.38 -1.59
C LEU A 218 -2.91 -9.63 -0.37
N ILE A 219 -2.82 -8.68 0.55
CA ILE A 219 -2.04 -8.81 1.80
C ILE A 219 -2.59 -9.96 2.64
N CYS A 220 -3.91 -10.01 2.83
CA CYS A 220 -4.59 -11.06 3.59
C CYS A 220 -4.28 -12.45 3.00
N CYS A 221 -4.54 -12.65 1.70
CA CYS A 221 -4.26 -13.91 1.02
C CYS A 221 -2.78 -14.29 1.08
N SER A 222 -1.87 -13.32 0.97
CA SER A 222 -0.45 -13.61 1.04
C SER A 222 -0.03 -14.20 2.37
N ILE A 223 -0.61 -13.77 3.49
CA ILE A 223 -0.21 -14.25 4.82
C ILE A 223 -0.89 -15.57 5.15
N PHE A 224 -2.18 -15.71 4.85
CA PHE A 224 -2.90 -16.94 5.16
C PHE A 224 -2.44 -18.12 4.31
N TYR A 225 -2.21 -17.92 3.00
CA TYR A 225 -1.77 -19.02 2.14
C TYR A 225 -0.30 -19.41 2.33
N GLN A 226 0.54 -18.49 2.82
CA GLN A 226 1.94 -18.79 3.16
C GLN A 226 2.04 -19.94 4.19
N ARG A 227 1.10 -20.01 5.14
CA ARG A 227 1.07 -21.08 6.17
C ARG A 227 0.84 -22.48 5.59
N ILE A 228 0.20 -22.57 4.43
CA ILE A 228 -0.10 -23.85 3.79
C ILE A 228 1.04 -24.23 2.85
N SER A 229 1.37 -23.35 1.89
CA SER A 229 2.54 -23.52 1.03
C SER A 229 2.88 -22.24 0.28
N LEU A 230 4.17 -22.01 0.04
CA LEU A 230 4.65 -20.88 -0.77
C LEU A 230 4.13 -20.95 -2.22
N LYS A 231 3.94 -22.17 -2.76
CA LYS A 231 3.34 -22.39 -4.09
C LYS A 231 1.91 -21.85 -4.15
N LEU A 232 1.09 -22.19 -3.16
CA LEU A 232 -0.30 -21.73 -3.08
C LEU A 232 -0.37 -20.21 -2.91
N GLN A 233 0.49 -19.63 -2.08
CA GLN A 233 0.62 -18.18 -1.91
C GLN A 233 0.88 -17.50 -3.25
N ALA A 234 1.90 -17.93 -3.99
CA ALA A 234 2.31 -17.29 -5.24
C ALA A 234 1.23 -17.43 -6.35
N VAL A 235 0.61 -18.60 -6.47
CA VAL A 235 -0.47 -18.84 -7.44
C VAL A 235 -1.70 -18.00 -7.10
N SER A 236 -2.11 -17.95 -5.83
CA SER A 236 -3.25 -17.15 -5.40
C SER A 236 -3.05 -15.66 -5.64
N ALA A 237 -1.85 -15.13 -5.35
CA ALA A 237 -1.49 -13.74 -5.63
C ALA A 237 -1.57 -13.44 -7.14
N THR A 238 -1.06 -14.35 -7.97
CA THR A 238 -1.12 -14.22 -9.44
C THR A 238 -2.56 -14.21 -9.96
N ILE A 239 -3.42 -15.09 -9.44
CA ILE A 239 -4.84 -15.14 -9.80
C ILE A 239 -5.53 -13.83 -9.41
N LEU A 240 -5.35 -13.35 -8.17
CA LEU A 240 -5.95 -12.12 -7.67
C LEU A 240 -5.49 -10.89 -8.47
N TYR A 241 -4.20 -10.77 -8.77
CA TYR A 241 -3.69 -9.70 -9.62
C TYR A 241 -4.23 -9.78 -11.05
N THR A 242 -4.42 -10.98 -11.59
CA THR A 242 -5.00 -11.16 -12.93
C THR A 242 -6.47 -10.71 -12.95
N ILE A 243 -7.26 -11.07 -11.93
CA ILE A 243 -8.65 -10.59 -11.77
C ILE A 243 -8.67 -9.06 -11.70
N TYR A 244 -7.80 -8.48 -10.88
CA TYR A 244 -7.72 -7.03 -10.73
C TYR A 244 -7.28 -6.31 -12.02
N PHE A 245 -6.30 -6.87 -12.75
CA PHE A 245 -5.91 -6.39 -14.07
C PHE A 245 -7.08 -6.40 -15.05
N ARG A 246 -7.87 -7.48 -15.07
CA ARG A 246 -9.08 -7.61 -15.91
C ARG A 246 -10.15 -6.59 -15.53
N LEU A 247 -10.38 -6.37 -14.24
CA LEU A 247 -11.32 -5.36 -13.74
C LEU A 247 -10.92 -3.96 -14.21
N GLN A 248 -9.63 -3.60 -14.09
CA GLN A 248 -9.08 -2.32 -14.55
C GLN A 248 -9.25 -2.16 -16.07
N TYR A 249 -8.90 -3.19 -16.84
CA TYR A 249 -9.00 -3.18 -18.30
C TYR A 249 -10.44 -3.04 -18.79
N SER A 250 -11.39 -3.77 -18.19
CA SER A 250 -12.79 -3.77 -18.61
C SER A 250 -13.50 -2.46 -18.26
N ASN A 251 -13.21 -1.88 -17.09
CA ASN A 251 -13.94 -0.70 -16.62
C ASN A 251 -13.39 0.63 -17.14
N ASN A 252 -12.10 0.70 -17.49
CA ASN A 252 -11.42 1.95 -17.90
C ASN A 252 -11.89 3.16 -17.08
N PRO A 253 -11.62 3.14 -15.76
CA PRO A 253 -12.30 4.00 -14.78
C PRO A 253 -11.93 5.48 -14.91
N TYR A 254 -10.74 5.80 -15.44
CA TYR A 254 -10.32 7.19 -15.62
C TYR A 254 -11.07 7.84 -16.78
N SER A 255 -11.32 9.15 -16.66
CA SER A 255 -11.96 9.94 -17.72
C SER A 255 -11.06 10.07 -18.96
N GLU A 256 -9.76 10.22 -18.75
CA GLU A 256 -8.76 10.30 -19.82
C GLU A 256 -8.22 8.93 -20.20
N ASN A 257 -8.17 8.65 -21.50
CA ASN A 257 -7.64 7.37 -22.01
C ASN A 257 -6.15 7.18 -21.73
N ASP A 258 -5.37 8.26 -21.70
CA ASP A 258 -3.95 8.20 -21.37
C ASP A 258 -3.72 7.74 -19.92
N LEU A 259 -4.58 8.15 -19.00
CA LEU A 259 -4.53 7.71 -17.60
C LEU A 259 -4.89 6.22 -17.48
N ASN A 260 -5.92 5.76 -18.19
CA ASN A 260 -6.28 4.35 -18.23
C ASN A 260 -5.15 3.47 -18.76
N ARG A 261 -4.51 3.89 -19.86
CA ARG A 261 -3.36 3.19 -20.45
C ARG A 261 -2.17 3.15 -19.48
N THR A 262 -1.94 4.24 -18.75
CA THR A 262 -0.85 4.35 -17.79
C THR A 262 -1.05 3.43 -16.58
N GLU A 263 -2.25 3.43 -15.99
CA GLU A 263 -2.59 2.50 -14.89
C GLU A 263 -2.52 1.04 -15.36
N LEU A 264 -2.99 0.74 -16.58
CA LEU A 264 -2.93 -0.62 -17.12
C LEU A 264 -1.48 -1.11 -17.28
N ARG A 265 -0.57 -0.25 -17.75
CA ARG A 265 0.87 -0.55 -17.84
C ARG A 265 1.48 -0.80 -16.47
N SER A 266 1.10 -0.02 -15.46
CA SER A 266 1.50 -0.25 -14.06
C SER A 266 1.11 -1.65 -13.58
N LYS A 267 -0.17 -2.02 -13.73
CA LYS A 267 -0.65 -3.35 -13.31
C LYS A 267 0.01 -4.48 -14.09
N PHE A 268 0.28 -4.26 -15.39
CA PHE A 268 0.99 -5.23 -16.21
C PHE A 268 2.41 -5.46 -15.70
N ALA A 269 3.16 -4.40 -15.36
CA ALA A 269 4.51 -4.54 -14.80
C ALA A 269 4.52 -5.33 -13.48
N CYS A 270 3.57 -5.05 -12.58
CA CYS A 270 3.41 -5.82 -11.33
C CYS A 270 3.05 -7.29 -11.61
N LEU A 271 2.05 -7.55 -12.47
CA LEU A 271 1.62 -8.91 -12.81
C LEU A 271 2.75 -9.71 -13.47
N PHE A 272 3.48 -9.09 -14.38
CA PHE A 272 4.63 -9.71 -15.04
C PHE A 272 5.73 -10.04 -14.03
N THR A 273 6.00 -9.14 -13.07
CA THR A 273 6.99 -9.37 -12.01
C THR A 273 6.62 -10.57 -11.13
N ILE A 274 5.35 -10.69 -10.70
CA ILE A 274 4.88 -11.85 -9.94
C ILE A 274 5.01 -13.13 -10.79
N TYR A 275 4.62 -13.08 -12.05
CA TYR A 275 4.66 -14.23 -12.95
C TYR A 275 6.10 -14.73 -13.16
N CYS A 276 7.07 -13.82 -13.35
CA CYS A 276 8.49 -14.19 -13.36
C CYS A 276 8.95 -14.78 -12.02
N GLY A 277 8.48 -14.23 -10.90
CA GLY A 277 8.72 -14.77 -9.56
C GLY A 277 8.30 -16.23 -9.39
N LEU A 278 7.22 -16.68 -10.03
CA LEU A 278 6.80 -18.08 -9.97
C LEU A 278 7.86 -19.05 -10.49
N PHE A 279 8.65 -18.66 -11.49
CA PHE A 279 9.73 -19.49 -12.02
C PHE A 279 10.87 -19.66 -11.02
N TYR A 280 11.19 -18.62 -10.25
CA TYR A 280 12.20 -18.71 -9.19
C TYR A 280 11.77 -19.68 -8.09
N LEU A 281 10.47 -19.73 -7.78
CA LEU A 281 9.93 -20.66 -6.80
C LEU A 281 9.96 -22.14 -7.24
N MET A 282 10.10 -22.42 -8.55
CA MET A 282 10.25 -23.79 -9.05
C MET A 282 11.61 -24.41 -8.68
N GLY A 283 12.60 -23.61 -8.29
CA GLY A 283 13.87 -24.09 -7.70
C GLY A 283 14.83 -24.81 -8.66
N SER A 284 14.48 -24.96 -9.94
CA SER A 284 15.27 -25.67 -10.96
C SER A 284 15.75 -24.75 -12.08
N LEU A 285 16.09 -23.50 -11.76
CA LEU A 285 16.54 -22.53 -12.76
C LEU A 285 18.06 -22.62 -12.94
N ASN A 286 18.49 -22.74 -14.20
CA ASN A 286 19.89 -22.51 -14.56
C ASN A 286 20.23 -21.02 -14.35
N GLU A 287 21.48 -20.71 -13.99
CA GLU A 287 21.96 -19.33 -13.77
C GLU A 287 21.62 -18.42 -14.95
N GLY A 288 21.81 -18.90 -16.18
CA GLY A 288 21.45 -18.13 -17.38
C GLY A 288 19.97 -17.78 -17.48
N VAL A 289 19.07 -18.67 -17.03
CA VAL A 289 17.62 -18.40 -17.01
C VAL A 289 17.28 -17.41 -15.90
N SER A 290 17.93 -17.53 -14.74
CA SER A 290 17.80 -16.56 -13.64
C SER A 290 18.18 -15.14 -14.10
N TYR A 291 19.35 -14.95 -14.72
CA TYR A 291 19.75 -13.65 -15.23
C TYR A 291 18.84 -13.11 -16.32
N PHE A 292 18.33 -13.98 -17.20
CA PHE A 292 17.36 -13.60 -18.22
C PHE A 292 16.04 -13.09 -17.60
N LEU A 293 15.50 -13.81 -16.61
CA LEU A 293 14.29 -13.39 -15.89
C LEU A 293 14.51 -12.08 -15.13
N PHE A 294 15.64 -11.93 -14.44
CA PHE A 294 16.01 -10.67 -13.80
C PHE A 294 16.05 -9.52 -14.81
N SER A 295 16.70 -9.71 -15.97
CA SER A 295 16.78 -8.69 -17.02
C SER A 295 15.38 -8.28 -17.51
N LEU A 296 14.47 -9.24 -17.71
CA LEU A 296 13.09 -8.95 -18.09
C LEU A 296 12.33 -8.15 -17.01
N ILE A 297 12.45 -8.55 -15.74
CA ILE A 297 11.86 -7.83 -14.61
C ILE A 297 12.42 -6.40 -14.54
N ALA A 298 13.74 -6.24 -14.63
CA ALA A 298 14.40 -4.95 -14.57
C ALA A 298 13.93 -4.04 -15.72
N LEU A 299 13.94 -4.55 -16.95
CA LEU A 299 13.55 -3.81 -18.15
C LEU A 299 12.10 -3.34 -18.08
N ILE A 300 11.16 -4.20 -17.65
CA ILE A 300 9.74 -3.82 -17.63
C ILE A 300 9.43 -2.78 -16.56
N ASN A 301 10.03 -2.91 -15.38
CA ASN A 301 9.84 -1.97 -14.27
C ASN A 301 10.53 -0.63 -14.56
N LEU A 302 11.75 -0.66 -15.12
CA LEU A 302 12.45 0.55 -15.57
C LEU A 302 11.70 1.26 -16.71
N TYR A 303 11.21 0.50 -17.70
CA TYR A 303 10.39 1.05 -18.79
C TYR A 303 9.16 1.78 -18.23
N PHE A 304 8.42 1.15 -17.30
CA PHE A 304 7.27 1.77 -16.68
C PHE A 304 7.64 3.04 -15.91
N LEU A 305 8.68 3.00 -15.07
CA LEU A 305 9.13 4.16 -14.30
C LEU A 305 9.59 5.32 -15.21
N CYS A 306 10.37 5.05 -16.25
CA CYS A 306 10.78 6.06 -17.23
C CYS A 306 9.57 6.65 -17.98
N PHE A 307 8.62 5.80 -18.40
CA PHE A 307 7.38 6.25 -19.03
C PHE A 307 6.55 7.14 -18.09
N MET A 308 6.47 6.79 -16.81
CA MET A 308 5.80 7.60 -15.77
C MET A 308 6.48 8.97 -15.59
N CYS A 309 7.81 8.99 -15.46
CA CYS A 309 8.58 10.22 -15.35
C CYS A 309 8.37 11.14 -16.56
N PHE A 310 8.38 10.57 -17.78
CA PHE A 310 8.08 11.30 -18.99
C PHE A 310 6.66 11.90 -18.99
N CYS A 311 5.64 11.12 -18.60
CA CYS A 311 4.26 11.61 -18.51
C CYS A 311 4.11 12.74 -17.49
N ILE A 312 4.75 12.60 -16.33
CA ILE A 312 4.78 13.65 -15.29
C ILE A 312 5.45 14.92 -15.84
N ALA A 313 6.64 14.79 -16.42
CA ALA A 313 7.38 15.91 -17.02
C ALA A 313 6.55 16.62 -18.10
N LYS A 314 5.95 15.86 -19.04
CA LYS A 314 5.07 16.41 -20.08
C LYS A 314 3.92 17.23 -19.48
N THR A 315 3.31 16.78 -18.39
CA THR A 315 2.24 17.55 -17.72
C THR A 315 2.72 18.80 -16.99
N ILE A 316 3.98 18.84 -16.56
CA ILE A 316 4.59 20.03 -15.95
C ILE A 316 4.91 21.06 -17.03
N PHE A 317 5.51 20.61 -18.15
CA PHE A 317 5.90 21.50 -19.25
C PHE A 317 4.68 22.05 -20.03
N ASN A 318 3.65 21.25 -20.27
CA ASN A 318 2.44 21.71 -20.97
C ASN A 318 1.52 22.62 -20.13
N LYS A 319 1.82 22.81 -18.83
CA LYS A 319 1.07 23.72 -17.94
C LYS A 319 1.69 25.11 -17.83
N LYS A 320 2.89 25.31 -18.36
CA LYS A 320 3.49 26.64 -18.56
C LYS A 320 3.06 27.20 -19.90
#